data_AF-A0A067GBR5-F1
#
_entry.id   AF-A0A067GBR5-F1
#
_cell.length_a   1.000
_cell.length_b   1.000
_cell.length_c   1.000
_cell.angle_alpha   90.00
_cell.angle_beta   90.00
_cell.angle_gamma   90.00
#
_symmetry.space_group_name_H-M   'P 1'
#
loop_
_entity.id
_entity.type
_entity.pdbx_description
1 polymer ?
#
loop_
_entity_poly.entity_id
_entity_poly.type
_entity_poly.pdbx_seq_one_letter_code
_entity_poly.pdbx_strand_id
1 'polypeptide(L)'
;YYRGAMGILLVYDVTDESSFNNIRNWIRNIEQHASDNVNKVLVGNKADMDESKRAVPTSKGQALADEYGIKFFETVMQRQI
;
A
#
# COMPACT_ATOMS: atom_id res chain seq x y z
N TYR A 1 6.41 17.71 -15.04
CA TYR A 1 6.83 16.32 -15.33
C TYR A 1 5.77 15.27 -14.92
N TYR A 2 4.47 15.60 -14.96
CA TYR A 2 3.37 14.69 -14.56
C TYR A 2 2.36 14.44 -15.70
N ARG A 3 2.77 14.58 -16.97
CA ARG A 3 1.92 14.20 -18.10
C ARG A 3 2.14 12.72 -18.40
N GLY A 4 1.39 11.85 -17.73
CA GLY A 4 1.24 10.45 -18.17
C GLY A 4 0.93 9.41 -17.10
N ALA A 5 1.30 9.62 -15.83
CA ALA A 5 1.01 8.68 -14.74
C ALA A 5 -0.06 9.26 -13.80
N MET A 6 -1.27 8.68 -13.84
CA MET A 6 -2.47 9.12 -13.11
C MET A 6 -2.72 8.34 -11.80
N GLY A 7 -1.68 7.78 -11.18
CA GLY A 7 -1.83 6.88 -10.04
C GLY A 7 -0.72 6.97 -9.00
N ILE A 8 -1.09 6.81 -7.73
CA ILE A 8 -0.19 6.69 -6.58
C ILE A 8 -0.25 5.25 -6.07
N LEU A 9 0.93 4.65 -5.86
CA LEU A 9 1.10 3.37 -5.20
C LEU A 9 1.49 3.61 -3.75
N LEU A 10 0.68 3.11 -2.83
CA LEU A 10 0.91 3.11 -1.39
C LEU A 10 1.47 1.74 -1.01
N VAL A 11 2.77 1.65 -0.75
CA VAL A 11 3.44 0.36 -0.50
C VAL A 11 3.80 0.24 0.97
N TYR A 12 3.43 -0.88 1.61
CA TYR A 12 3.89 -1.27 2.94
C TYR A 12 4.56 -2.64 2.88
N ASP A 13 5.27 -3.01 3.94
CA ASP A 13 5.90 -4.33 4.09
C ASP A 13 5.00 -5.22 4.97
N VAL A 14 4.61 -6.39 4.49
CA VAL A 14 3.71 -7.31 5.23
C VAL A 14 4.31 -7.82 6.54
N THR A 15 5.63 -7.70 6.72
CA THR A 15 6.37 -8.07 7.93
C THR A 15 6.57 -6.92 8.90
N ASP A 16 6.20 -5.69 8.53
CA ASP A 16 6.37 -4.49 9.35
C ASP A 16 5.04 -3.75 9.56
N GLU A 17 4.46 -3.93 10.75
CA GLU A 17 3.22 -3.25 11.14
C GLU A 17 3.35 -1.73 11.20
N SER A 18 4.54 -1.19 11.50
CA SER A 18 4.77 0.26 11.50
C SER A 18 4.62 0.83 10.09
N SER A 19 5.18 0.13 9.09
CA SER A 19 5.03 0.51 7.68
C SER A 19 3.56 0.57 7.24
N PHE A 20 2.74 -0.37 7.72
CA PHE A 20 1.30 -0.40 7.46
C PHE A 20 0.56 0.74 8.14
N ASN A 21 0.87 1.01 9.41
CA ASN A 21 0.24 2.12 10.14
C ASN A 21 0.52 3.48 9.50
N ASN A 22 1.68 3.64 8.87
CA ASN A 22 2.04 4.87 8.15
C ASN A 22 1.16 5.11 6.91
N ILE A 23 0.54 4.09 6.31
CA ILE A 23 -0.32 4.24 5.12
C ILE A 23 -1.46 5.23 5.36
N ARG A 24 -2.07 5.22 6.55
CA ARG A 24 -3.16 6.16 6.89
C ARG A 24 -2.70 7.62 6.87
N ASN A 25 -1.48 7.89 7.33
CA ASN A 25 -0.89 9.22 7.28
C ASN A 25 -0.59 9.63 5.83
N TRP A 26 -0.10 8.70 5.01
CA TRP A 26 0.13 8.96 3.59
C TRP A 26 -1.16 9.27 2.83
N ILE A 27 -2.23 8.51 3.07
CA ILE A 27 -3.54 8.77 2.45
C ILE A 27 -4.03 10.17 2.80
N ARG A 28 -4.00 10.55 4.08
CA ARG A 28 -4.36 11.89 4.54
C ARG A 28 -3.53 12.99 3.87
N ASN A 29 -2.22 12.79 3.75
CA ASN A 29 -1.35 13.76 3.09
C ASN A 29 -1.69 13.90 1.60
N ILE A 30 -2.04 12.80 0.93
CA ILE A 30 -2.45 12.82 -0.48
C ILE A 30 -3.78 13.56 -0.62
N GLU A 31 -4.76 13.29 0.22
CA GLU A 31 -6.06 13.97 0.21
C GLU A 31 -5.95 15.48 0.44
N GLN A 32 -4.95 15.93 1.21
CA GLN A 32 -4.74 17.35 1.48
C GLN A 32 -4.02 18.11 0.35
N HIS A 33 -3.18 17.43 -0.45
CA HIS A 33 -2.25 18.10 -1.37
C HIS A 33 -2.41 17.70 -2.85
N ALA A 34 -3.07 16.59 -3.14
CA ALA A 34 -3.27 16.09 -4.50
C ALA A 34 -4.67 16.45 -5.02
N SER A 35 -4.81 16.48 -6.35
CA SER A 35 -6.12 16.64 -6.99
C SER A 35 -7.03 15.45 -6.66
N ASP A 36 -8.33 15.71 -6.49
CA ASP A 36 -9.34 14.70 -6.09
C ASP A 36 -9.35 13.43 -6.97
N ASN A 37 -8.89 13.55 -8.22
CA ASN A 37 -8.93 12.49 -9.23
C ASN A 37 -7.68 11.60 -9.32
N VAL A 38 -6.79 11.63 -8.34
CA VAL A 38 -5.63 10.72 -8.34
C VAL A 38 -6.06 9.31 -7.94
N ASN A 39 -5.85 8.34 -8.83
CA ASN A 39 -6.08 6.92 -8.52
C ASN A 39 -5.06 6.45 -7.48
N LYS A 40 -5.52 5.66 -6.51
CA LYS A 40 -4.68 5.15 -5.43
C LYS A 40 -4.76 3.63 -5.41
N VAL A 41 -3.64 2.98 -5.16
CA VAL A 41 -3.55 1.52 -5.03
C VAL A 41 -2.69 1.19 -3.82
N LEU A 42 -3.22 0.37 -2.91
CA LEU A 42 -2.49 -0.17 -1.78
C LEU A 42 -1.75 -1.45 -2.20
N VAL A 43 -0.50 -1.57 -1.79
CA VAL A 43 0.35 -2.70 -2.11
C VAL A 43 1.03 -3.23 -0.85
N GLY A 44 0.76 -4.49 -0.49
CA GLY A 44 1.52 -5.22 0.52
C GLY A 44 2.73 -5.91 -0.12
N ASN A 45 3.94 -5.45 0.18
CA ASN A 45 5.18 -6.00 -0.35
C ASN A 45 5.76 -7.10 0.55
N LYS A 46 6.64 -7.94 -0.02
CA LYS A 46 7.29 -9.10 0.62
C LYS A 46 6.32 -10.22 1.01
N ALA A 47 5.27 -10.40 0.20
CA ALA A 47 4.28 -11.46 0.42
C ALA A 47 4.84 -12.89 0.31
N ASP A 48 6.08 -13.05 -0.15
CA ASP A 48 6.85 -14.30 -0.20
C ASP A 48 7.45 -14.70 1.16
N MET A 49 7.47 -13.80 2.14
CA MET A 49 7.98 -14.11 3.47
C MET A 49 7.11 -15.18 4.15
N ASP A 50 7.77 -15.99 4.98
CA ASP A 50 7.10 -17.01 5.79
C ASP A 50 5.94 -16.39 6.59
N GLU A 51 4.79 -17.08 6.62
CA GLU A 51 3.57 -16.59 7.27
C GLU A 51 3.80 -16.31 8.77
N SER A 52 4.73 -17.02 9.42
CA SER A 52 5.11 -16.75 10.82
C SER A 52 5.79 -15.39 11.02
N LYS A 53 6.35 -14.79 9.97
CA LYS A 53 6.97 -13.46 9.98
C LYS A 53 6.02 -12.35 9.55
N ARG A 54 4.80 -12.70 9.10
CA ARG A 54 3.80 -11.74 8.67
C ARG A 54 3.23 -11.01 9.88
N ALA A 55 3.51 -9.72 9.97
CA ALA A 55 2.93 -8.83 10.99
C ALA A 55 1.57 -8.28 10.56
N VAL A 56 1.31 -8.24 9.25
CA VAL A 56 0.09 -7.69 8.65
C VAL A 56 -0.62 -8.77 7.83
N PRO A 57 -1.70 -9.37 8.37
CA PRO A 57 -2.52 -10.31 7.62
C PRO A 57 -3.09 -9.67 6.36
N THR A 58 -3.22 -10.45 5.29
CA THR A 58 -3.81 -9.99 4.02
C THR A 58 -5.22 -9.41 4.22
N SER A 59 -6.00 -9.98 5.15
CA SER A 59 -7.33 -9.47 5.52
C SER A 59 -7.29 -8.05 6.12
N LYS A 60 -6.23 -7.70 6.87
CA LYS A 60 -6.02 -6.36 7.42
C LYS A 60 -5.68 -5.36 6.31
N GLY A 61 -4.87 -5.77 5.34
CA GLY A 61 -4.61 -5.00 4.11
C GLY A 61 -5.87 -4.74 3.31
N GLN A 62 -6.67 -5.78 3.06
CA GLN A 62 -7.94 -5.67 2.34
C GLN A 62 -8.94 -4.76 3.07
N ALA A 63 -9.10 -4.91 4.39
CA ALA A 63 -10.00 -4.08 5.18
C ALA A 63 -9.63 -2.58 5.10
N LEU A 64 -8.33 -2.25 5.11
CA LEU A 64 -7.87 -0.87 4.94
C LEU A 64 -8.17 -0.35 3.53
N ALA A 65 -7.99 -1.19 2.52
CA ALA A 65 -8.29 -0.81 1.14
C ALA A 65 -9.79 -0.54 0.94
N ASP A 66 -10.65 -1.38 1.52
CA ASP A 66 -12.10 -1.20 1.52
C ASP A 66 -12.51 0.06 2.29
N GLU A 67 -11.87 0.36 3.42
CA GLU A 67 -12.08 1.58 4.23
C GLU A 67 -11.90 2.86 3.39
N TYR A 68 -10.87 2.89 2.53
CA TYR A 68 -10.56 4.04 1.68
C TYR A 68 -11.08 3.92 0.24
N GLY A 69 -11.79 2.84 -0.10
CA GLY A 69 -12.30 2.60 -1.45
C GLY A 69 -11.21 2.49 -2.53
N ILE A 70 -10.04 1.97 -2.18
CA ILE A 70 -8.88 1.81 -3.07
C ILE A 70 -8.63 0.34 -3.40
N LYS A 71 -7.93 0.07 -4.51
CA LYS A 71 -7.56 -1.31 -4.87
C LYS A 71 -6.41 -1.81 -3.99
N PHE A 72 -6.42 -3.09 -3.65
CA PHE A 72 -5.35 -3.76 -2.92
C PHE A 72 -4.71 -4.88 -3.74
N PHE A 73 -3.39 -4.97 -3.67
CA PHE A 73 -2.62 -6.08 -4.21
C PHE A 73 -1.51 -6.47 -3.24
N GLU A 74 -1.13 -7.74 -3.22
CA GLU A 74 0.13 -8.16 -2.62
C GLU A 74 1.17 -8.39 -3.73
N THR A 75 2.42 -8.05 -3.45
CA THR A 75 3.53 -8.20 -4.39
C THR A 75 4.75 -8.79 -3.71
N VAL A 76 5.59 -9.42 -4.53
CA VAL A 76 6.88 -9.95 -4.14
C VAL A 76 7.93 -9.14 -4.88
N MET A 77 8.73 -8.34 -4.17
CA MET A 77 9.90 -7.72 -4.79
C MET A 77 11.02 -8.74 -4.84
N GLN A 78 11.25 -9.30 -6.03
CA GLN A 78 12.41 -10.14 -6.30
C GLN A 78 13.67 -9.30 -6.04
N ARG A 79 14.48 -9.67 -5.04
CA ARG A 79 15.79 -9.06 -4.82
C ARG A 79 16.60 -9.17 -6.13
N GLN A 80 17.13 -8.04 -6.60
CA GLN A 80 18.15 -8.04 -7.64
C GLN A 80 19.33 -8.89 -7.14
N ILE A 81 19.74 -9.83 -7.98
CA ILE A 81 20.92 -10.70 -7.82
C ILE A 81 22.18 -9.83 -7.85
#